data_AF-A0A926VCS2-F1
#
_entry.id   AF-A0A926VCS2-F1
#
_cell.length_a   1.000
_cell.length_b   1.000
_cell.length_c   1.000
_cell.angle_alpha   90.00
_cell.angle_beta   90.00
_cell.angle_gamma   90.00
#
_symmetry.space_group_name_H-M   'P 1'
#
loop_
_entity.id
_entity.type
_entity.pdbx_description
1 polymer ?
#
loop_
_entity_poly.entity_id
_entity_poly.type
_entity_poly.pdbx_seq_one_letter_code
_entity_poly.pdbx_strand_id
1 'polypeptide(L)' 'MNAHRVKATLTQDGTLTLNDLPFYAGDSVEVIVLARIAKLSTENLYPLRGTPILYDNPTAPVAEEDWSVLE' A
#
# COMPACT_ATOMS: atom_id res chain seq x y z
N MET A 1 -12.74 19.61 3.51
CA MET A 1 -11.30 19.75 3.80
C MET A 1 -10.55 18.96 2.74
N ASN A 2 -9.81 19.63 1.86
CA ASN A 2 -9.00 18.97 0.82
C ASN A 2 -7.57 18.85 1.37
N ALA A 3 -7.07 17.63 1.52
CA ALA A 3 -5.75 17.38 2.10
C ALA A 3 -4.83 16.72 1.06
N HIS A 4 -3.68 17.34 0.82
CA HIS A 4 -2.61 16.75 0.03
C HIS A 4 -1.64 16.02 0.96
N ARG A 5 -1.44 14.71 0.74
CA ARG A 5 -0.54 13.89 1.56
C ARG A 5 0.79 13.68 0.85
N VAL A 6 1.85 14.29 1.39
CA VAL A 6 3.24 14.02 1.01
C VAL A 6 3.87 13.08 2.05
N LYS A 7 4.59 12.04 1.58
CA LYS A 7 5.40 11.18 2.45
C LYS A 7 6.86 11.61 2.31
N ALA A 8 7.49 11.97 3.42
CA ALA A 8 8.89 12.32 3.47
C ALA A 8 9.59 11.62 4.64
N THR A 9 10.86 11.30 4.45
CA THR A 9 11.75 10.83 5.52
C THR A 9 12.67 12.00 5.87
N LEU A 10 12.81 12.32 7.15
CA LEU A 10 13.74 13.37 7.58
C LEU A 10 15.17 12.91 7.27
N THR A 11 15.89 13.70 6.48
CA THR A 11 17.31 13.50 6.17
C THR A 11 18.23 14.34 7.04
N GLN A 12 17.68 15.38 7.67
CA GLN A 12 18.35 16.26 8.63
C GLN A 12 17.53 16.32 9.92
N ASP A 13 18.23 16.39 11.05
CA ASP A 13 17.60 16.43 12.36
C ASP A 13 16.62 17.60 12.49
N GLY A 14 15.37 17.26 12.79
CA GLY A 14 14.30 18.22 13.05
C GLY A 14 13.87 19.09 11.86
N THR A 15 14.44 18.89 10.67
CA THR A 15 14.17 19.75 9.51
C THR A 15 13.50 18.96 8.39
N LEU A 16 12.38 19.47 7.90
CA LEU A 16 11.65 18.94 6.75
C LEU A 16 11.41 20.06 5.74
N THR A 17 11.96 19.93 4.54
CA THR A 17 11.70 20.84 3.42
C THR A 17 10.66 20.20 2.50
N LEU A 18 9.51 20.86 2.33
CA LEU A 18 8.46 20.46 1.38
C LEU A 18 8.59 21.34 0.13
N ASN A 19 8.87 20.72 -1.01
CA ASN A 19 8.96 21.38 -2.31
C ASN A 19 7.81 20.93 -3.22
N ASP A 20 7.54 21.73 -4.27
CA ASP A 20 6.60 21.39 -5.35
C ASP A 20 5.18 21.03 -4.88
N LEU A 21 4.69 21.70 -3.82
CA LEU A 21 3.32 21.55 -3.38
C LEU A 21 2.35 22.19 -4.40
N PRO A 22 1.16 21.61 -4.62
CA PRO A 22 0.19 22.11 -5.60
C PRO A 22 -0.60 23.32 -5.06
N PHE A 23 0.09 24.31 -4.51
CA PHE A 23 -0.48 25.55 -3.97
C PHE A 23 0.20 26.77 -4.61
N TYR A 24 -0.51 27.89 -4.65
CA TYR A 24 -0.03 29.12 -5.25
C TYR A 24 0.44 30.13 -4.19
N ALA A 25 1.22 31.11 -4.63
CA ALA A 25 1.63 32.22 -3.77
C ALA A 25 0.40 33.00 -3.27
N GLY A 26 0.29 33.15 -1.95
CA GLY A 26 -0.86 33.80 -1.30
C GLY A 26 -1.89 32.84 -0.73
N ASP A 27 -1.81 31.54 -1.04
CA ASP A 27 -2.68 30.54 -0.43
C ASP A 27 -2.33 30.35 1.06
N SER A 28 -3.36 30.34 1.92
CA SER A 28 -3.20 29.97 3.32
C SER A 28 -3.24 28.45 3.45
N VAL A 29 -2.17 27.86 3.96
CA VAL A 29 -2.02 26.41 4.11
C VAL A 29 -1.77 26.02 5.56
N GLU A 30 -2.37 24.92 6.00
CA GLU A 30 -2.12 24.30 7.31
C GLU A 30 -1.28 23.04 7.13
N VAL A 31 -0.24 22.87 7.95
CA VAL A 31 0.66 21.72 7.89
C VAL A 31 0.51 20.88 9.16
N ILE A 32 0.15 19.61 8.99
CA ILE A 32 0.06 18.64 10.08
C ILE A 32 1.16 17.60 9.91
N VAL A 33 2.08 17.52 10.88
CA VAL A 33 3.16 16.53 10.88
C VAL A 33 2.76 15.35 11.75
N LEU A 34 2.62 14.17 11.15
CA LEU A 34 2.34 12.92 11.85
C LEU A 34 3.60 12.05 11.86
N ALA A 35 4.13 11.77 13.05
CA ALA A 35 5.23 10.82 13.20
C ALA A 35 4.77 9.43 12.74
N ARG A 36 5.37 8.93 11.65
CA ARG A 36 5.12 7.56 11.22
C ARG A 36 6.02 6.64 12.02
N ILE A 37 5.50 6.13 13.14
CA ILE A 37 6.10 4.96 13.76
C ILE A 37 5.96 3.85 12.71
N ALA A 38 7.08 3.40 12.16
CA ALA A 38 7.08 2.14 11.43
C ALA A 38 6.60 1.11 12.44
N LYS A 39 5.32 0.72 12.36
CA LYS A 39 4.96 -0.61 12.81
C LYS A 39 5.87 -1.49 11.96
N LEU A 40 6.92 -2.02 12.58
CA LEU A 40 7.53 -3.26 12.12
C LEU A 40 6.34 -4.20 11.98
N SER A 41 5.83 -4.34 10.76
CA SER A 41 4.82 -5.33 10.47
C SER A 41 5.54 -6.65 10.70
N THR A 42 5.40 -7.17 11.91
CA THR A 42 5.71 -8.56 12.23
C THR A 42 4.69 -9.49 11.59
N GLU A 43 3.68 -8.94 10.90
CA GLU A 43 2.87 -9.67 9.94
C GLU A 43 3.81 -10.35 8.96
N ASN A 44 3.77 -11.68 8.99
CA ASN A 44 4.55 -12.52 8.11
C ASN A 44 4.18 -12.16 6.67
N LEU A 45 5.06 -11.39 6.00
CA LEU A 45 4.85 -10.92 4.63
C LEU A 45 4.65 -12.09 3.64
N TYR A 46 5.06 -13.30 4.02
CA TYR A 46 4.93 -14.50 3.22
C TYR A 46 4.51 -15.69 4.09
N PRO A 47 3.23 -15.75 4.52
CA PRO A 47 2.76 -16.77 5.45
C PRO A 47 2.87 -18.20 4.90
N LEU A 48 2.93 -18.35 3.57
CA LEU A 48 3.06 -19.62 2.87
C LEU A 48 4.51 -19.95 2.44
N ARG A 49 5.49 -19.09 2.74
CA ARG A 49 6.89 -19.34 2.34
C ARG A 49 7.43 -20.57 3.08
N GLY A 50 7.85 -21.58 2.32
CA GLY A 50 8.35 -22.85 2.88
C GLY A 50 7.26 -23.88 3.17
N THR A 51 5.99 -23.51 3.02
CA THR A 51 4.87 -24.45 3.09
C THR A 51 4.76 -25.17 1.74
N PRO A 52 4.95 -26.50 1.68
CA PRO A 52 4.71 -27.24 0.45
C PRO A 52 3.22 -27.19 0.10
N ILE A 53 2.89 -26.76 -1.12
CA ILE A 53 1.53 -26.74 -1.63
C ILE A 53 1.38 -27.92 -2.59
N LEU A 54 0.40 -28.79 -2.31
CA LEU A 54 0.01 -29.87 -3.21
C LEU A 54 -1.16 -29.38 -4.06
N TYR A 55 -1.03 -29.51 -5.38
CA TYR A 55 -2.13 -29.32 -6.30
C TYR A 55 -2.71 -30.68 -6.64
N ASP A 56 -3.96 -30.91 -6.26
CA ASP A 56 -4.68 -32.09 -6.70
C ASP A 56 -5.11 -31.89 -8.15
N ASN A 57 -4.54 -32.73 -9.04
CA ASN A 57 -4.80 -32.74 -10.48
C ASN A 57 -4.70 -31.35 -11.15
N PRO A 58 -3.49 -30.73 -11.20
CA PRO A 58 -3.31 -29.34 -11.62
C PRO A 58 -3.65 -29.07 -13.09
N THR A 59 -3.78 -30.12 -13.91
CA THR A 59 -4.12 -30.04 -15.33
C THR A 59 -5.51 -30.59 -15.62
N ALA A 60 -6.35 -30.82 -14.60
CA ALA A 60 -7.74 -31.16 -14.80
C ALA A 60 -8.42 -30.09 -15.67
N PRO A 61 -9.37 -30.47 -16.54
CA PRO A 61 -10.24 -29.50 -17.20
C PRO A 61 -10.84 -28.57 -16.15
N VAL A 62 -11.02 -27.30 -16.52
CA VAL A 62 -11.79 -26.38 -15.69
C VAL A 62 -13.16 -27.01 -15.41
N ALA A 63 -13.76 -26.74 -14.26
CA ALA A 63 -15.08 -27.27 -13.91
C ALA A 63 -16.15 -26.67 -14.84
N GLU A 64 -16.27 -27.22 -16.06
CA GLU A 64 -17.15 -26.74 -17.14
C GLU A 64 -18.61 -26.67 -16.67
N GLU A 65 -18.99 -27.57 -15.76
CA GLU A 65 -20.29 -27.66 -15.11
C GLU A 65 -20.61 -26.47 -14.18
N ASP A 66 -19.59 -25.76 -13.69
CA ASP A 66 -19.76 -24.58 -12.81
C ASP A 66 -19.87 -23.26 -13.60
N TRP A 67 -19.72 -23.30 -14.92
CA TRP A 67 -19.86 -22.11 -15.76
C TRP A 67 -21.33 -21.86 -16.10
N SER A 68 -21.89 -20.78 -15.55
CA SER A 68 -23.28 -20.34 -15.78
C SER A 68 -23.59 -19.86 -17.21
N VAL A 69 -22.67 -20.08 -18.17
CA VAL A 69 -22.74 -19.57 -19.54
C VAL A 69 -23.36 -20.61 -20.50
N LEU A 70 -23.54 -21.85 -20.05
CA LEU A 70 -24.06 -22.96 -20.87
C LEU A 70 -25.57 -23.23 -20.69
N GLU A 71 -26.33 -22.34 -20.06
CA GLU A 71 -27.81 -22.38 -20.01
C GLU A 71 -28.47 -21.84 -21.30
#